data_AF-A0A0P6VIT4-F1
#
_entry.id   AF-A0A0P6VIT4-F1
#
_cell.length_a   1.000
_cell.length_b   1.000
_cell.length_c   1.000
_cell.angle_alpha   90.00
_cell.angle_beta   90.00
_cell.angle_gamma   90.00
#
_symmetry.space_group_name_H-M   'P 1'
#
loop_
_entity.id
_entity.type
_entity.pdbx_description
1 polymer ?
#
loop_
_entity_poly.entity_id
_entity_poly.type
_entity_poly.pdbx_seq_one_letter_code
_entity_poly.pdbx_strand_id
1 'polypeptide(L)'
;MNRMLSTALLAAAAALALTGASVTPSAAASDVAWSSPAAGCSVAEGRDLVEISGPTVRFMPGKTGAIRLVCPISHVRFGNAAGDAAQLGGMTIRFQDSSGADPSAVLAVELVRTAIATGISTAIGGFKSDQIALTLPAGVEQNIAPSSFQLDFAANFYHVDVILKRGTPDKVVSVTGLALTSPFLRFTRTF
;
A
#
# COMPACT_ATOMS: atom_id res chain seq x y z
N MET A 1 -66.18 26.86 -7.42
CA MET A 1 -65.63 26.15 -6.25
C MET A 1 -65.91 24.66 -6.41
N ASN A 2 -64.87 23.84 -6.25
CA ASN A 2 -64.85 22.37 -6.09
C ASN A 2 -65.28 21.50 -7.30
N ARG A 3 -64.31 20.86 -7.97
CA ARG A 3 -63.87 19.43 -7.84
C ARG A 3 -64.90 18.48 -8.50
N MET A 4 -64.63 17.54 -9.39
CA MET A 4 -63.54 16.58 -9.64
C MET A 4 -63.79 16.00 -11.06
N LEU A 5 -62.79 15.88 -11.94
CA LEU A 5 -62.06 14.64 -12.28
C LEU A 5 -62.95 13.41 -12.58
N SER A 6 -63.00 13.00 -13.86
CA SER A 6 -62.97 11.59 -14.28
C SER A 6 -62.64 11.45 -15.77
N THR A 7 -61.38 11.17 -16.09
CA THR A 7 -60.85 9.87 -16.56
C THR A 7 -61.18 9.55 -18.01
N ALA A 8 -60.23 9.82 -18.91
CA ALA A 8 -60.12 9.16 -20.20
C ALA A 8 -58.76 8.48 -20.27
N LEU A 9 -58.79 7.17 -20.06
CA LEU A 9 -57.70 6.20 -20.28
C LEU A 9 -57.43 6.13 -21.79
N LEU A 10 -56.20 6.39 -22.24
CA LEU A 10 -55.71 5.77 -23.47
C LEU A 10 -54.24 5.41 -23.33
N ALA A 11 -54.00 4.14 -23.63
CA ALA A 11 -52.77 3.42 -23.43
C ALA A 11 -51.62 3.95 -24.30
N ALA A 12 -50.44 4.03 -23.70
CA ALA A 12 -49.19 3.89 -24.42
C ALA A 12 -48.26 3.03 -23.57
N ALA A 13 -48.19 1.75 -23.95
CA ALA A 13 -47.20 0.77 -23.53
C ALA A 13 -45.80 1.41 -23.57
N ALA A 14 -45.08 1.45 -22.45
CA ALA A 14 -44.24 0.34 -21.99
C ALA A 14 -43.36 -0.22 -23.12
N ALA A 15 -42.15 0.32 -23.25
CA ALA A 15 -40.91 -0.37 -23.61
C ALA A 15 -39.97 0.56 -24.37
N LEU A 16 -39.18 1.36 -23.66
CA LEU A 16 -37.78 1.51 -24.07
C LEU A 16 -36.95 1.18 -22.84
N ALA A 17 -36.39 -0.02 -22.90
CA ALA A 17 -35.44 -0.53 -21.94
C ALA A 17 -34.37 0.54 -21.70
N LEU A 18 -34.29 1.04 -20.47
CA LEU A 18 -33.01 1.50 -19.96
C LEU A 18 -32.11 0.27 -20.00
N THR A 19 -31.36 0.11 -21.09
CA THR A 19 -30.09 -0.60 -21.06
C THR A 19 -29.23 0.19 -20.11
N GLY A 20 -29.42 -0.06 -18.81
CA GLY A 20 -28.39 0.18 -17.82
C GLY A 20 -27.22 -0.65 -18.28
N ALA A 21 -26.38 -0.05 -19.13
CA ALA A 21 -25.01 -0.47 -19.27
C ALA A 21 -24.48 -0.34 -17.84
N SER A 22 -24.57 -1.43 -17.10
CA SER A 22 -23.80 -1.64 -15.90
C SER A 22 -22.37 -1.64 -16.38
N VAL A 23 -21.81 -0.44 -16.51
CA VAL A 23 -20.38 -0.24 -16.51
C VAL A 23 -19.99 -0.68 -15.12
N THR A 24 -19.80 -1.99 -14.93
CA THR A 24 -19.00 -2.48 -13.83
C THR A 24 -17.64 -1.85 -14.07
N PRO A 25 -17.20 -0.88 -13.25
CA PRO A 25 -15.83 -0.43 -13.35
C PRO A 25 -14.99 -1.68 -13.10
N SER A 26 -14.40 -2.20 -14.16
CA SER A 26 -13.34 -3.19 -14.04
C SER A 26 -12.20 -2.45 -13.36
N ALA A 27 -12.15 -2.52 -12.03
CA ALA A 27 -10.99 -2.08 -11.28
C ALA A 27 -9.79 -2.81 -11.91
N ALA A 28 -8.95 -2.08 -12.63
CA ALA A 28 -7.75 -2.64 -13.21
C ALA A 28 -6.93 -3.19 -12.04
N ALA A 29 -6.81 -4.51 -11.96
CA ALA A 29 -5.96 -5.16 -10.98
C ALA A 29 -4.53 -4.70 -11.29
N SER A 30 -3.92 -3.97 -10.37
CA SER A 30 -2.52 -3.62 -10.48
C SER A 30 -1.71 -4.85 -10.09
N ASP A 31 -0.86 -5.33 -11.00
CA ASP A 31 -0.04 -6.50 -10.74
C ASP A 31 1.04 -6.18 -9.70
N VAL A 32 1.22 -7.12 -8.76
CA VAL A 32 2.24 -7.04 -7.71
C VAL A 32 3.59 -7.35 -8.34
N ALA A 33 4.44 -6.33 -8.44
CA ALA A 33 5.76 -6.42 -9.05
C ALA A 33 6.78 -7.04 -8.07
N TRP A 34 6.69 -6.65 -6.80
CA TRP A 34 7.45 -7.18 -5.68
C TRP A 34 6.58 -7.21 -4.43
N SER A 35 6.79 -8.17 -3.54
CA SER A 35 6.19 -8.14 -2.21
C SER A 35 7.04 -8.88 -1.20
N SER A 36 6.90 -8.49 0.07
CA SER A 36 7.52 -9.15 1.20
C SER A 36 6.56 -9.13 2.39
N PRO A 37 6.43 -10.25 3.14
CA PRO A 37 5.91 -10.16 4.51
C PRO A 37 6.88 -9.31 5.34
N ALA A 38 6.38 -8.59 6.35
CA ALA A 38 7.26 -7.80 7.21
C ALA A 38 8.26 -8.68 7.98
N ALA A 39 7.85 -9.89 8.36
CA ALA A 39 8.72 -10.88 8.99
C ALA A 39 9.89 -11.34 8.10
N GLY A 40 9.81 -11.11 6.78
CA GLY A 40 10.91 -11.38 5.84
C GLY A 40 12.01 -10.31 5.84
N CYS A 41 11.79 -9.19 6.54
CA CYS A 41 12.74 -8.09 6.60
C CYS A 41 13.77 -8.29 7.73
N SER A 42 14.96 -7.72 7.55
CA SER A 42 16.00 -7.75 8.59
C SER A 42 15.76 -6.67 9.64
N VAL A 43 15.83 -7.02 10.92
CA VAL A 43 15.78 -6.04 12.01
C VAL A 43 17.13 -5.34 12.14
N ALA A 44 17.19 -4.08 11.72
CA ALA A 44 18.40 -3.25 11.83
C ALA A 44 18.54 -2.65 13.24
N GLU A 45 17.43 -2.24 13.86
CA GLU A 45 17.40 -1.60 15.19
C GLU A 45 16.20 -2.10 16.00
N GLY A 46 16.32 -2.14 17.34
CA GLY A 46 15.22 -2.53 18.24
C GLY A 46 14.96 -4.05 18.33
N ARG A 47 16.00 -4.89 18.19
CA ARG A 47 15.88 -6.37 18.25
C ARG A 47 15.31 -6.90 19.56
N ASP A 48 15.52 -6.19 20.65
CA ASP A 48 15.01 -6.50 22.00
C ASP A 48 13.60 -5.93 22.26
N LEU A 49 13.01 -5.26 21.25
CA LEU A 49 11.66 -4.70 21.30
C LEU A 49 10.68 -5.48 20.42
N VAL A 50 11.19 -6.23 19.45
CA VAL A 50 10.43 -6.83 18.36
C VAL A 50 9.78 -8.16 18.76
N GLU A 51 8.54 -8.34 18.36
CA GLU A 51 7.84 -9.62 18.32
C GLU A 51 7.48 -9.92 16.87
N ILE A 52 7.87 -11.11 16.40
CA ILE A 52 7.54 -11.61 15.07
C ILE A 52 6.53 -12.73 15.23
N SER A 53 5.37 -12.59 14.61
CA SER A 53 4.29 -13.59 14.66
C SER A 53 3.68 -13.76 13.28
N GLY A 54 3.94 -14.91 12.65
CA GLY A 54 3.56 -15.16 11.25
C GLY A 54 4.20 -14.12 10.31
N PRO A 55 3.42 -13.46 9.43
CA PRO A 55 3.95 -12.41 8.54
C PRO A 55 4.17 -11.06 9.25
N THR A 56 3.67 -10.90 10.48
CA THR A 56 3.58 -9.62 11.17
C THR A 56 4.79 -9.35 12.05
N VAL A 57 5.23 -8.09 12.04
CA VAL A 57 6.19 -7.54 12.98
C VAL A 57 5.49 -6.48 13.83
N ARG A 58 5.64 -6.60 15.14
CA ARG A 58 5.09 -5.67 16.13
C ARG A 58 6.05 -5.52 17.30
N PHE A 59 5.70 -4.69 18.27
CA PHE A 59 6.42 -4.65 19.54
C PHE A 59 5.97 -5.78 20.48
N MET A 60 6.91 -6.34 21.23
CA MET A 60 6.62 -7.21 22.38
C MET A 60 5.71 -6.51 23.39
N PRO A 61 4.88 -7.25 24.15
CA PRO A 61 4.00 -6.67 25.17
C PRO A 61 4.75 -5.76 26.15
N GLY A 62 4.19 -4.57 26.41
CA GLY A 62 4.74 -3.63 27.40
C GLY A 62 5.95 -2.79 26.94
N LYS A 63 6.60 -3.11 25.82
CA LYS A 63 7.80 -2.39 25.35
C LYS A 63 7.49 -1.04 24.71
N THR A 64 8.41 -0.11 24.66
CA THR A 64 8.28 1.15 23.89
C THR A 64 9.62 1.44 23.21
N GLY A 65 9.63 2.38 22.27
CA GLY A 65 10.84 2.77 21.53
C GLY A 65 10.62 2.73 20.02
N ALA A 66 11.67 2.38 19.28
CA ALA A 66 11.67 2.31 17.83
C ALA A 66 12.25 0.98 17.34
N ILE A 67 11.59 0.36 16.36
CA ILE A 67 12.06 -0.81 15.63
C ILE A 67 12.30 -0.38 14.19
N ARG A 68 13.48 -0.67 13.64
CA ARG A 68 13.78 -0.44 12.23
C ARG A 68 13.98 -1.76 11.52
N LEU A 69 13.22 -1.98 10.46
CA LEU A 69 13.34 -3.11 9.55
C LEU A 69 13.87 -2.62 8.20
N VAL A 70 14.69 -3.45 7.58
CA VAL A 70 15.21 -3.24 6.23
C VAL A 70 14.73 -4.40 5.37
N CYS A 71 13.91 -4.11 4.38
CA CYS A 71 13.33 -5.09 3.47
C CYS A 71 14.00 -4.98 2.10
N PRO A 72 14.99 -5.83 1.77
CA PRO A 72 15.68 -5.75 0.48
C PRO A 72 14.70 -6.06 -0.66
N ILE A 73 14.75 -5.26 -1.72
CA ILE A 73 13.99 -5.52 -2.95
C ILE A 73 14.90 -6.34 -3.85
N SER A 74 14.73 -7.66 -3.82
CA SER A 74 15.32 -8.55 -4.81
C SER A 74 14.49 -8.48 -6.10
N HIS A 75 15.17 -8.52 -7.25
CA HIS A 75 14.65 -8.50 -8.62
C HIS A 75 13.13 -8.48 -8.77
N VAL A 76 12.62 -7.37 -9.29
CA VAL A 76 11.19 -7.21 -9.55
C VAL A 76 10.83 -7.99 -10.81
N ARG A 77 9.69 -8.72 -10.79
CA ARG A 77 9.25 -9.58 -11.89
C ARG A 77 8.70 -8.74 -13.06
N PHE A 78 9.54 -7.96 -13.71
CA PHE A 78 9.21 -7.37 -15.00
C PHE A 78 9.69 -8.32 -16.09
N GLY A 79 8.77 -8.75 -16.96
CA GLY A 79 9.01 -9.78 -17.97
C GLY A 79 9.98 -9.39 -19.09
N ASN A 80 10.84 -8.39 -18.91
CA ASN A 80 11.77 -7.94 -19.95
C ASN A 80 13.22 -8.00 -19.49
N ALA A 81 14.08 -8.28 -20.47
CA ALA A 81 15.49 -8.59 -20.34
C ALA A 81 16.26 -7.62 -19.44
N ALA A 82 17.36 -8.14 -18.85
CA ALA A 82 18.32 -7.36 -18.09
C ALA A 82 18.65 -6.02 -18.78
N GLY A 83 18.18 -4.90 -18.23
CA GLY A 83 18.43 -3.56 -18.76
C GLY A 83 17.21 -2.64 -18.82
N ASP A 84 15.98 -3.16 -18.76
CA ASP A 84 14.78 -2.31 -18.85
C ASP A 84 14.39 -1.71 -17.49
N ALA A 85 14.30 -0.39 -17.47
CA ALA A 85 13.90 0.37 -16.29
C ALA A 85 12.45 0.02 -15.91
N ALA A 86 12.31 -0.51 -14.70
CA ALA A 86 11.06 -0.99 -14.15
C ALA A 86 10.21 0.18 -13.62
N GLN A 87 9.12 0.55 -14.32
CA GLN A 87 8.22 1.57 -13.81
C GLN A 87 7.30 1.00 -12.73
N LEU A 88 7.33 1.59 -11.54
CA LEU A 88 6.42 1.28 -10.44
C LEU A 88 5.16 2.13 -10.50
N GLY A 89 4.02 1.52 -10.18
CA GLY A 89 2.71 2.15 -10.05
C GLY A 89 2.39 2.57 -8.62
N GLY A 90 3.14 2.06 -7.64
CA GLY A 90 2.92 2.36 -6.23
C GLY A 90 3.64 1.42 -5.28
N MET A 91 3.46 1.69 -4.00
CA MET A 91 3.80 0.84 -2.88
C MET A 91 2.54 0.61 -2.03
N THR A 92 2.22 -0.64 -1.77
CA THR A 92 1.13 -1.06 -0.91
C THR A 92 1.69 -1.48 0.45
N ILE A 93 1.09 -1.02 1.54
CA ILE A 93 1.50 -1.34 2.91
C ILE A 93 0.30 -1.88 3.66
N ARG A 94 0.47 -3.01 4.36
CA ARG A 94 -0.50 -3.57 5.29
C ARG A 94 -0.04 -3.35 6.72
N PHE A 95 -0.77 -2.56 7.50
CA PHE A 95 -0.36 -2.17 8.84
C PHE A 95 -1.52 -1.88 9.78
N GLN A 96 -1.22 -1.77 11.07
CA GLN A 96 -2.15 -1.32 12.09
C GLN A 96 -1.51 -0.18 12.88
N ASP A 97 -2.30 0.85 13.17
CA ASP A 97 -1.93 2.00 13.99
C ASP A 97 -3.13 2.44 14.84
N SER A 98 -2.99 2.29 16.16
CA SER A 98 -4.05 2.61 17.12
C SER A 98 -4.11 4.07 17.57
N SER A 99 -3.18 4.94 17.16
CA SER A 99 -3.16 6.36 17.52
C SER A 99 -3.64 7.28 16.41
N GLY A 100 -3.67 6.81 15.16
CA GLY A 100 -4.07 7.67 14.03
C GLY A 100 -3.06 8.81 13.86
N ALA A 101 -3.52 10.07 13.98
CA ALA A 101 -2.63 11.24 13.87
C ALA A 101 -1.75 11.50 15.11
N ASP A 102 -1.97 10.80 16.23
CA ASP A 102 -1.15 10.96 17.43
C ASP A 102 0.20 10.22 17.26
N PRO A 103 1.36 10.86 17.53
CA PRO A 103 2.67 10.25 17.37
C PRO A 103 3.01 9.15 18.41
N SER A 104 2.08 8.81 19.31
CA SER A 104 2.27 7.75 20.33
C SER A 104 2.38 6.34 19.73
N ALA A 105 1.91 6.11 18.50
CA ALA A 105 2.28 4.99 17.66
C ALA A 105 2.37 5.46 16.21
N VAL A 106 3.48 5.14 15.54
CA VAL A 106 3.70 5.58 14.15
C VAL A 106 4.38 4.48 13.37
N LEU A 107 3.87 4.20 12.19
CA LEU A 107 4.55 3.49 11.13
C LEU A 107 5.07 4.50 10.11
N ALA A 108 6.37 4.52 9.89
CA ALA A 108 6.98 5.19 8.74
C ALA A 108 7.57 4.14 7.80
N VAL A 109 7.36 4.30 6.50
CA VAL A 109 7.89 3.42 5.46
C VAL A 109 8.51 4.27 4.37
N GLU A 110 9.75 3.96 3.98
CA GLU A 110 10.48 4.70 2.96
C GLU A 110 11.07 3.73 1.94
N LEU A 111 10.83 3.98 0.65
CA LEU A 111 11.54 3.33 -0.43
C LEU A 111 12.89 4.05 -0.60
N VAL A 112 13.97 3.31 -0.40
CA VAL A 112 15.33 3.84 -0.43
C VAL A 112 16.07 3.28 -1.64
N ARG A 113 16.75 4.17 -2.35
CA ARG A 113 17.70 3.86 -3.42
C ARG A 113 19.11 4.09 -2.92
N THR A 114 19.99 3.11 -3.10
CA THR A 114 21.42 3.21 -2.80
C THR A 114 22.21 3.08 -4.09
N ALA A 115 22.94 4.12 -4.48
CA ALA A 115 23.76 4.10 -5.68
C ALA A 115 24.98 3.17 -5.50
N ILE A 116 25.21 2.23 -6.43
CA ILE A 116 26.30 1.26 -6.34
C ILE A 116 27.66 1.94 -6.37
N ALA A 117 27.82 2.93 -7.26
CA ALA A 117 29.10 3.60 -7.47
C ALA A 117 29.58 4.43 -6.26
N THR A 118 28.64 5.00 -5.50
CA THR A 118 28.97 5.95 -4.41
C THR A 118 28.59 5.44 -3.02
N GLY A 119 27.73 4.41 -2.92
CA GLY A 119 27.14 3.95 -1.66
C GLY A 119 26.13 4.93 -1.05
N ILE A 120 25.84 6.06 -1.69
CA ILE A 120 24.92 7.07 -1.15
C ILE A 120 23.49 6.55 -1.24
N SER A 121 22.78 6.63 -0.12
CA SER A 121 21.36 6.24 -0.01
C SER A 121 20.46 7.48 -0.03
N THR A 122 19.32 7.37 -0.71
CA THR A 122 18.34 8.45 -0.86
C THR A 122 16.93 7.88 -0.77
N ALA A 123 16.08 8.47 0.07
CA ALA A 123 14.66 8.17 0.08
C ALA A 123 14.03 8.70 -1.22
N ILE A 124 13.38 7.83 -1.98
CA ILE A 124 12.72 8.16 -3.25
C ILE A 124 11.20 8.10 -3.18
N GLY A 125 10.64 7.60 -2.06
CA GLY A 125 9.21 7.63 -1.78
C GLY A 125 8.97 7.16 -0.36
N GLY A 126 7.78 7.43 0.18
CA GLY A 126 7.49 6.99 1.54
C GLY A 126 6.10 7.35 2.02
N PHE A 127 5.85 6.95 3.27
CA PHE A 127 4.58 7.01 3.96
C PHE A 127 4.80 7.14 5.45
N LYS A 128 3.92 7.87 6.12
CA LYS A 128 3.84 7.87 7.59
C LYS A 128 2.38 7.79 8.01
N SER A 129 2.07 6.91 8.97
CA SER A 129 0.70 6.69 9.43
C SER A 129 0.12 7.87 10.21
N ASP A 130 0.96 8.67 10.88
CA ASP A 130 0.59 9.90 11.59
C ASP A 130 0.09 11.01 10.65
N GLN A 131 0.27 10.87 9.34
CA GLN A 131 -0.32 11.75 8.33
C GLN A 131 -1.77 11.39 8.01
N ILE A 132 -2.27 10.25 8.50
CA ILE A 132 -3.66 9.83 8.34
C ILE A 132 -4.42 10.12 9.63
N ALA A 133 -5.46 10.96 9.56
CA ALA A 133 -6.31 11.30 10.71
C ALA A 133 -7.23 10.17 11.20
N LEU A 134 -7.10 8.96 10.64
CA LEU A 134 -7.93 7.81 10.96
C LEU A 134 -7.17 6.92 11.93
N THR A 135 -7.73 6.69 13.11
CA THR A 135 -7.33 5.59 13.96
C THR A 135 -7.71 4.28 13.27
N LEU A 136 -6.76 3.36 13.14
CA LEU A 136 -6.94 2.13 12.35
C LEU A 136 -7.01 0.91 13.28
N PRO A 137 -8.20 0.58 13.80
CA PRO A 137 -8.36 -0.49 14.79
C PRO A 137 -8.10 -1.89 14.21
N ALA A 138 -8.16 -2.06 12.89
CA ALA A 138 -7.88 -3.31 12.17
C ALA A 138 -6.86 -3.05 11.05
N GLY A 139 -6.11 -4.08 10.65
CA GLY A 139 -5.08 -3.98 9.62
C GLY A 139 -5.61 -3.32 8.33
N VAL A 140 -5.00 -2.22 7.92
CA VAL A 140 -5.36 -1.44 6.73
C VAL A 140 -4.33 -1.63 5.64
N GLU A 141 -4.81 -1.69 4.41
CA GLU A 141 -4.00 -1.62 3.21
C GLU A 141 -3.99 -0.18 2.70
N GLN A 142 -2.82 0.44 2.61
CA GLN A 142 -2.63 1.76 2.01
C GLN A 142 -1.79 1.67 0.75
N ASN A 143 -2.29 2.25 -0.33
CA ASN A 143 -1.57 2.40 -1.59
C ASN A 143 -0.95 3.79 -1.63
N ILE A 144 0.36 3.85 -1.45
CA ILE A 144 1.13 5.06 -1.69
C ILE A 144 1.52 5.02 -3.16
N ALA A 145 1.03 5.98 -3.92
CA ALA A 145 1.51 6.20 -5.27
C ALA A 145 2.58 7.28 -5.17
N PRO A 146 3.86 6.95 -4.94
CA PRO A 146 4.86 7.96 -5.14
C PRO A 146 4.93 8.09 -6.68
N SER A 147 4.97 9.33 -7.18
CA SER A 147 5.10 9.68 -8.60
C SER A 147 5.91 8.65 -9.40
N SER A 148 5.39 8.05 -10.47
CA SER A 148 6.04 6.92 -11.17
C SER A 148 7.58 6.93 -11.15
N PHE A 149 8.21 6.02 -10.41
CA PHE A 149 9.67 5.87 -10.41
C PHE A 149 10.08 4.71 -11.29
N GLN A 150 11.21 4.89 -11.95
CA GLN A 150 11.92 3.85 -12.66
C GLN A 150 12.99 3.26 -11.74
N LEU A 151 12.93 1.95 -11.51
CA LEU A 151 14.00 1.23 -10.82
C LEU A 151 15.05 0.77 -11.83
N ASP A 152 16.30 1.11 -11.56
CA ASP A 152 17.49 0.70 -12.30
C ASP A 152 18.40 -0.10 -11.36
N PHE A 153 18.23 -1.42 -11.41
CA PHE A 153 19.02 -2.36 -10.62
C PHE A 153 20.45 -2.56 -11.15
N ALA A 154 20.79 -2.02 -12.33
CA ALA A 154 22.16 -2.09 -12.84
C ALA A 154 23.07 -1.07 -12.12
N ALA A 155 22.53 0.09 -11.76
CA ALA A 155 23.27 1.15 -11.07
C ALA A 155 22.93 1.30 -9.57
N ASN A 156 21.88 0.65 -9.08
CA ASN A 156 21.38 0.87 -7.73
C ASN A 156 20.91 -0.42 -7.03
N PHE A 157 21.03 -0.41 -5.70
CA PHE A 157 20.29 -1.30 -4.81
C PHE A 157 19.05 -0.58 -4.28
N TYR A 158 17.98 -1.34 -4.06
CA TYR A 158 16.74 -0.82 -3.50
C TYR A 158 16.32 -1.63 -2.29
N HIS A 159 15.80 -0.93 -1.29
CA HIS A 159 15.19 -1.54 -0.11
C HIS A 159 14.05 -0.66 0.41
N VAL A 160 13.17 -1.26 1.20
CA VAL A 160 12.16 -0.53 1.96
C VAL A 160 12.62 -0.47 3.40
N ASP A 161 12.81 0.75 3.90
CA ASP A 161 13.00 1.00 5.32
C ASP A 161 11.63 1.11 5.99
N VAL A 162 11.43 0.35 7.06
CA VAL A 162 10.21 0.38 7.87
C VAL A 162 10.57 0.70 9.30
N ILE A 163 9.98 1.76 9.83
CA ILE A 163 10.21 2.23 11.19
C ILE A 163 8.89 2.17 11.94
N LEU A 164 8.82 1.34 12.97
CA LEU A 164 7.72 1.32 13.91
C LEU A 164 8.17 2.09 15.15
N LYS A 165 7.38 3.08 15.58
CA LYS A 165 7.59 3.81 16.83
C LYS A 165 6.40 3.59 17.74
N ARG A 166 6.68 3.35 19.01
CA ARG A 166 5.67 3.26 20.07
C ARG A 166 6.12 4.06 21.28
N GLY A 167 5.42 5.15 21.56
CA GLY A 167 5.65 6.01 22.72
C GLY A 167 5.02 5.50 24.01
N THR A 168 3.87 4.83 23.94
CA THR A 168 3.17 4.30 25.12
C THR A 168 2.81 2.81 24.98
N PRO A 169 2.85 2.00 26.06
CA PRO A 169 2.66 0.55 25.97
C PRO A 169 1.25 0.10 25.55
N ASP A 170 0.24 0.94 25.75
CA ASP A 170 -1.16 0.71 25.43
C ASP A 170 -1.48 0.88 23.94
N LYS A 171 -0.56 1.47 23.18
CA LYS A 171 -0.70 1.66 21.74
C LYS A 171 -0.22 0.44 20.96
N VAL A 172 -0.90 0.18 19.87
CA VAL A 172 -0.58 -0.85 18.89
C VAL A 172 -0.06 -0.19 17.63
N VAL A 173 1.12 -0.64 17.21
CA VAL A 173 1.66 -0.42 15.87
C VAL A 173 2.20 -1.75 15.37
N SER A 174 1.81 -2.14 14.17
CA SER A 174 2.32 -3.35 13.54
C SER A 174 2.34 -3.22 12.03
N VAL A 175 3.22 -3.98 11.39
CA VAL A 175 3.31 -4.08 9.93
C VAL A 175 3.26 -5.55 9.55
N THR A 176 2.48 -5.87 8.53
CA THR A 176 2.21 -7.24 8.11
C THR A 176 2.83 -7.53 6.74
N GLY A 177 2.78 -6.58 5.81
CA GLY A 177 3.28 -6.80 4.47
C GLY A 177 3.51 -5.51 3.71
N LEU A 178 4.37 -5.64 2.71
CA LEU A 178 4.77 -4.58 1.80
C LEU A 178 4.68 -5.14 0.38
N ALA A 179 4.26 -4.32 -0.57
CA ALA A 179 4.32 -4.66 -1.98
C ALA A 179 4.64 -3.42 -2.81
N LEU A 180 5.29 -3.63 -3.95
CA LEU A 180 5.41 -2.65 -5.02
C LEU A 180 4.51 -3.10 -6.17
N THR A 181 3.74 -2.18 -6.72
CA THR A 181 2.79 -2.46 -7.78
C THR A 181 3.30 -1.97 -9.13
N SER A 182 2.85 -2.57 -10.23
CA SER A 182 3.17 -2.14 -11.60
C SER A 182 1.99 -1.40 -12.24
N PRO A 183 2.23 -0.33 -13.02
CA PRO A 183 1.19 0.33 -13.79
C PRO A 183 0.82 -0.39 -15.10
N PHE A 184 1.63 -1.34 -15.60
CA PHE A 184 1.69 -1.65 -17.04
C PHE A 184 1.18 -3.00 -17.53
N LEU A 185 0.60 -3.85 -16.69
CA LEU A 185 -0.07 -5.06 -17.18
C LEU A 185 -1.58 -4.83 -17.30
N ARG A 186 -1.96 -3.91 -18.20
CA ARG A 186 -3.28 -4.03 -18.84
C ARG A 186 -3.19 -5.22 -19.78
N PHE A 187 -3.62 -6.39 -19.33
CA PHE A 187 -4.09 -7.39 -20.28
C PHE A 187 -5.29 -6.78 -21.00
N THR A 188 -5.08 -6.20 -22.17
CA THR A 188 -6.11 -6.17 -23.21
C THR A 188 -6.45 -7.63 -23.48
N ARG A 189 -7.40 -8.19 -22.72
CA ARG A 189 -8.15 -9.35 -23.18
C ARG A 189 -8.95 -8.84 -24.37
N THR A 190 -8.35 -8.89 -25.55
CA THR A 190 -9.09 -9.03 -26.80
C THR A 190 -9.87 -10.33 -26.67
N PHE A 191 -11.16 -10.20 -26.37
CA PHE A 191 -12.15 -11.21 -26.69
C PHE A 191 -12.51 -11.09 -28.16
#